data_AF-A0A380Z3K3-F1
#
_entry.id   AF-A0A380Z3K3-F1
#
_cell.length_a   1.000
_cell.length_b   1.000
_cell.length_c   1.000
_cell.angle_alpha   90.00
_cell.angle_beta   90.00
_cell.angle_gamma   90.00
#
_symmetry.space_group_name_H-M   'P 1'
#
loop_
_entity.id
_entity.type
_entity.pdbx_description
1 polymer ?
#
loop_
_entity_poly.entity_id
_entity_poly.type
_entity_poly.pdbx_seq_one_letter_code
_entity_poly.pdbx_strand_id
1 'polypeptide(L)'
;MTVNDYILQKFQTFGVNLSEADLFDICLNAKISGGGEMNEDCQTRVSVAIAKFIPSLLLRATSISESGFSMSWNIQGIKDYYSFLCKRYGLKDELGNKPKVTFL
;
A
#
# COMPACT_ATOMS: atom_id res chain seq x y z
N MET A 1 13.04 9.24 11.88
CA MET A 1 11.77 8.45 11.89
C MET A 1 12.13 7.01 11.54
N THR A 2 11.46 6.03 12.15
CA THR A 2 11.67 4.63 11.77
C THR A 2 10.94 4.28 10.48
N VAL A 3 11.29 3.16 9.86
CA VAL A 3 10.56 2.63 8.68
C VAL A 3 9.10 2.33 9.04
N ASN A 4 8.84 1.78 10.22
CA ASN A 4 7.48 1.55 10.71
C ASN A 4 6.70 2.86 10.86
N ASP A 5 7.28 3.90 11.47
CA ASP A 5 6.63 5.21 11.61
C ASP A 5 6.28 5.78 10.24
N TYR A 6 7.20 5.69 9.29
CA TYR A 6 6.98 6.16 7.93
C TYR A 6 5.80 5.45 7.26
N ILE A 7 5.76 4.12 7.35
CA ILE A 7 4.68 3.32 6.76
C ILE A 7 3.35 3.68 7.43
N LEU A 8 3.29 3.73 8.77
CA LEU A 8 2.09 4.11 9.52
C LEU A 8 1.57 5.48 9.09
N GLN A 9 2.44 6.49 9.05
CA GLN A 9 2.05 7.84 8.64
C GLN A 9 1.54 7.90 7.19
N LYS A 10 2.08 7.09 6.27
CA LYS A 10 1.59 7.01 4.89
C LYS A 10 0.19 6.45 4.78
N PHE A 11 -0.18 5.50 5.63
CA PHE A 11 -1.51 4.89 5.63
C PHE A 11 -2.53 5.70 6.45
N GLN A 12 -2.06 6.40 7.49
CA GLN A 12 -2.88 7.27 8.32
C GLN A 12 -3.54 8.40 7.51
N THR A 13 -2.90 8.93 6.47
CA THR A 13 -3.50 9.95 5.59
C THR A 13 -4.74 9.46 4.84
N PHE A 14 -4.92 8.13 4.76
CA PHE A 14 -6.07 7.49 4.14
C PHE A 14 -7.05 6.93 5.18
N GLY A 15 -6.84 7.18 6.47
CA GLY A 15 -7.66 6.63 7.56
C GLY A 15 -7.43 5.13 7.81
N VAL A 16 -6.32 4.57 7.32
CA VAL A 16 -5.99 3.15 7.48
C VAL A 16 -5.13 2.96 8.72
N ASN A 17 -5.61 2.14 9.65
CA ASN A 17 -4.82 1.60 10.75
C ASN A 17 -4.22 0.25 10.33
N LEU A 18 -2.90 0.21 10.21
CA LEU A 18 -2.17 -1.04 9.99
C LEU A 18 -1.95 -1.77 11.30
N SER A 19 -2.06 -3.09 11.27
CA SER A 19 -1.64 -3.96 12.37
C SER A 19 -0.13 -4.15 12.38
N GLU A 20 0.43 -4.67 13.48
CA GLU A 20 1.85 -5.03 13.55
C GLU A 20 2.24 -6.08 12.50
N ALA A 21 1.34 -7.03 12.21
CA ALA A 21 1.55 -8.03 11.16
C ALA A 21 1.66 -7.38 9.77
N ASP A 22 0.82 -6.38 9.49
CA ASP A 22 0.89 -5.65 8.22
C ASP A 22 2.22 -4.90 8.06
N LEU A 23 2.70 -4.25 9.13
CA LEU A 23 4.01 -3.59 9.13
C LEU A 23 5.13 -4.59 8.92
N PHE A 24 5.05 -5.75 9.58
CA PHE A 24 6.03 -6.82 9.44
C PHE A 24 6.09 -7.35 8.00
N ASP A 25 4.95 -7.62 7.38
CA ASP A 25 4.86 -8.10 5.99
C ASP A 25 5.44 -7.08 4.99
N ILE A 26 5.15 -5.79 5.17
CA ILE A 26 5.72 -4.72 4.33
C ILE A 26 7.24 -4.67 4.48
N CYS A 27 7.74 -4.70 5.71
CA CYS A 27 9.18 -4.65 6.00
C CYS A 27 9.91 -5.88 5.45
N LEU A 28 9.32 -7.07 5.59
CA LEU A 28 9.83 -8.33 5.05
C LEU A 28 9.93 -8.27 3.52
N ASN A 29 8.88 -7.78 2.85
CA ASN A 29 8.87 -7.58 1.40
C ASN A 29 9.92 -6.56 0.93
N ALA A 30 10.20 -5.55 1.75
CA ALA A 30 11.23 -4.54 1.49
C ALA A 30 12.66 -5.03 1.81
N LYS A 31 12.80 -6.17 2.52
CA LYS A 31 14.06 -6.67 3.09
C LYS A 31 14.75 -5.63 3.98
N ILE A 32 13.97 -4.92 4.78
CA ILE A 32 14.41 -3.83 5.67
C ILE A 32 13.87 -4.08 7.07
N SER A 33 14.65 -3.72 8.11
CA SER A 33 14.17 -3.74 9.49
C SER A 33 13.20 -2.59 9.74
N GLY A 34 11.99 -2.89 10.23
CA GLY A 34 10.97 -1.89 10.54
C GLY A 34 11.39 -0.86 11.59
N GLY A 35 12.24 -1.27 12.54
CA GLY A 35 12.83 -0.37 13.55
C GLY A 35 14.06 0.40 13.05
N GLY A 36 14.53 0.15 11.84
CA GLY A 36 15.65 0.88 11.24
C GLY A 36 15.28 2.32 10.89
N GLU A 37 16.29 3.19 10.77
CA GLU A 37 16.08 4.56 10.32
C GLU A 37 15.66 4.61 8.85
N MET A 38 14.67 5.46 8.57
CA MET A 38 14.25 5.76 7.22
C MET A 38 15.25 6.71 6.54
N ASN A 39 15.77 6.29 5.39
CA ASN A 39 16.70 7.07 4.55
C ASN A 39 16.38 6.88 3.05
N GLU A 40 17.14 7.53 2.18
CA GLU A 40 16.92 7.49 0.72
C GLU A 40 17.11 6.08 0.14
N ASP A 41 18.10 5.32 0.64
CA ASP A 41 18.38 3.93 0.21
C ASP A 41 17.24 2.96 0.54
N CYS A 42 16.53 3.21 1.64
CA CYS A 42 15.40 2.43 2.10
C CYS A 42 14.08 2.87 1.45
N GLN A 43 13.93 4.18 1.14
CA GLN A 43 12.67 4.77 0.71
C GLN A 43 12.09 4.09 -0.53
N THR A 44 12.92 3.83 -1.54
CA THR A 44 12.47 3.18 -2.78
C THR A 44 11.94 1.78 -2.52
N ARG A 45 12.67 0.97 -1.74
CA ARG A 45 12.30 -0.41 -1.41
C ARG A 45 11.01 -0.47 -0.59
N VAL A 46 10.89 0.40 0.42
CA VAL A 46 9.68 0.53 1.23
C VAL A 46 8.49 0.97 0.37
N SER A 47 8.67 1.94 -0.52
CA SER A 47 7.60 2.41 -1.42
C SER A 47 7.09 1.30 -2.35
N VAL A 48 8.00 0.48 -2.88
CA VAL A 48 7.64 -0.68 -3.71
C VAL A 48 6.92 -1.75 -2.87
N ALA A 49 7.36 -2.00 -1.64
CA ALA A 49 6.69 -2.95 -0.75
C ALA A 49 5.27 -2.49 -0.38
N ILE A 50 5.10 -1.20 -0.09
CA ILE A 50 3.78 -0.58 0.12
C ILE A 50 2.88 -0.81 -1.10
N ALA A 51 3.38 -0.55 -2.32
CA ALA A 51 2.61 -0.76 -3.54
C ALA A 51 2.13 -2.21 -3.67
N LYS A 52 3.00 -3.19 -3.39
CA LYS A 52 2.65 -4.62 -3.45
C LYS A 52 1.66 -5.05 -2.36
N PHE A 53 1.63 -4.35 -1.22
CA PHE A 53 0.76 -4.67 -0.11
C PHE A 53 -0.67 -4.09 -0.26
N ILE A 54 -0.82 -2.98 -0.98
CA ILE A 54 -2.13 -2.30 -1.14
C ILE A 54 -3.23 -3.22 -1.72
N PRO A 55 -2.99 -4.05 -2.76
CA PRO A 55 -4.02 -4.96 -3.28
C PRO A 55 -4.60 -5.88 -2.20
N SER A 56 -3.76 -6.54 -1.40
CA SER A 56 -4.22 -7.41 -0.31
C SER A 56 -4.94 -6.63 0.79
N LEU A 57 -4.49 -5.41 1.09
CA LEU A 57 -5.14 -4.53 2.05
C LEU A 57 -6.58 -4.18 1.62
N LEU A 58 -6.76 -3.83 0.35
CA LEU A 58 -8.07 -3.42 -0.18
C LEU A 58 -9.07 -4.58 -0.27
N LEU A 59 -8.61 -5.81 -0.50
CA LEU A 59 -9.46 -7.02 -0.46
C LEU A 59 -10.07 -7.23 0.93
N ARG A 60 -9.34 -6.94 2.01
CA ARG A 60 -9.87 -7.00 3.37
C ARG A 60 -10.86 -5.87 3.66
N ALA A 61 -10.59 -4.68 3.14
CA ALA A 61 -11.45 -3.50 3.34
C ALA A 61 -12.85 -3.69 2.74
N THR A 62 -12.94 -4.30 1.56
CA THR A 62 -14.22 -4.56 0.89
C THR A 62 -15.13 -5.44 1.74
N SER A 63 -14.60 -6.51 2.35
CA SER A 63 -15.38 -7.38 3.24
C SER A 63 -15.88 -6.70 4.52
N ILE A 64 -15.12 -5.73 5.04
CA ILE A 64 -15.52 -4.96 6.23
C ILE A 64 -16.62 -3.95 5.88
N SER A 65 -16.53 -3.30 4.71
CA SER A 65 -17.54 -2.34 4.25
C SER A 65 -18.92 -2.95 4.02
N GLU A 66 -18.98 -4.24 3.64
CA GLU A 66 -20.24 -4.99 3.47
C GLU A 66 -20.93 -5.31 4.81
N SER A 67 -20.20 -5.26 5.92
CA SER A 67 -20.67 -5.68 7.25
C SER A 67 -21.32 -4.55 8.08
N GLY A 68 -21.53 -3.35 7.52
CA GLY A 68 -22.22 -2.24 8.19
C GLY A 68 -21.40 -1.50 9.26
N PHE A 69 -20.13 -1.84 9.47
CA PHE A 69 -19.20 -1.09 10.31
C PHE A 69 -18.45 -0.05 9.47
N SER A 70 -18.74 1.24 9.68
CA SER A 70 -18.11 2.32 8.90
C SER A 70 -16.70 2.64 9.41
N MET A 71 -15.69 1.90 8.96
CA MET A 71 -14.31 2.40 8.99
C MET A 71 -14.11 3.24 7.72
N SER A 72 -13.99 4.56 7.88
CA SER A 72 -13.96 5.54 6.77
C SER A 72 -12.60 5.61 6.08
N TRP A 73 -12.18 4.53 5.44
CA TRP A 73 -10.98 4.53 4.63
C TRP A 73 -11.21 5.37 3.36
N ASN A 74 -10.24 6.20 2.99
CA ASN A 74 -10.24 6.86 1.69
C ASN A 74 -9.80 5.87 0.59
N ILE A 75 -10.69 4.93 0.24
CA ILE A 75 -10.43 3.85 -0.72
C ILE A 75 -9.98 4.41 -2.08
N GLN A 76 -10.60 5.50 -2.54
CA GLN A 76 -10.22 6.12 -3.81
C GLN A 76 -8.79 6.68 -3.74
N GLY A 77 -8.46 7.41 -2.66
CA GLY A 77 -7.10 7.90 -2.44
C GLY A 77 -6.04 6.80 -2.39
N ILE A 78 -6.36 5.65 -1.77
CA ILE A 78 -5.45 4.49 -1.75
C ILE A 78 -5.25 3.92 -3.17
N LYS A 79 -6.32 3.79 -3.97
CA LYS A 79 -6.24 3.32 -5.36
C LYS A 79 -5.42 4.26 -6.25
N ASP A 80 -5.60 5.57 -6.07
CA ASP A 80 -4.85 6.58 -6.81
C ASP A 80 -3.37 6.57 -6.41
N TYR A 81 -3.09 6.46 -5.11
CA TYR A 81 -1.73 6.33 -4.58
C TYR A 81 -1.04 5.06 -5.10
N TYR A 82 -1.73 3.92 -5.08
CA TYR A 82 -1.23 2.68 -5.66
C TYR A 82 -0.91 2.82 -7.15
N SER A 83 -1.83 3.42 -7.92
CA SER A 83 -1.64 3.66 -9.35
C SER A 83 -0.42 4.56 -9.61
N PHE A 84 -0.22 5.57 -8.78
CA PHE A 84 0.96 6.44 -8.82
C PHE A 84 2.25 5.67 -8.54
N LEU A 85 2.30 4.83 -7.49
CA LEU A 85 3.47 4.01 -7.19
C LEU A 85 3.78 3.02 -8.31
N CYS A 86 2.76 2.38 -8.87
CA CYS A 86 2.96 1.44 -9.98
C CYS A 86 3.56 2.13 -11.20
N LYS A 87 3.07 3.32 -11.56
CA LYS A 87 3.65 4.13 -12.65
C LYS A 87 5.08 4.58 -12.34
N ARG A 88 5.33 5.07 -11.12
CA ARG A 88 6.64 5.60 -10.71
C ARG A 88 7.73 4.53 -10.71
N TYR A 89 7.41 3.31 -10.30
CA TYR A 89 8.37 2.23 -10.13
C TYR A 89 8.26 1.12 -11.19
N GLY A 90 7.45 1.33 -12.23
CA GLY A 90 7.27 0.34 -13.31
C GLY A 90 6.65 -0.98 -12.86
N LEU A 91 5.81 -0.95 -11.82
CA LEU A 91 5.15 -2.15 -11.30
C LEU A 91 3.91 -2.50 -12.13
N LYS A 92 3.59 -3.78 -12.20
CA LYS A 92 2.34 -4.27 -12.79
C LYS A 92 1.16 -3.78 -11.95
N ASP A 93 0.25 -3.08 -12.60
CA ASP A 93 -0.99 -2.60 -12.00
C ASP A 93 -2.03 -3.73 -11.95
N GLU A 94 -2.16 -4.38 -10.79
CA GLU A 94 -3.13 -5.46 -10.53
C GLU A 94 -4.55 -4.99 -10.19
N LEU A 95 -4.76 -3.70 -9.88
CA LEU A 95 -6.07 -3.16 -9.51
C LEU A 95 -6.75 -2.42 -10.66
N GLY A 96 -5.98 -1.97 -11.64
CA GLY A 96 -6.46 -1.24 -12.79
C GLY A 96 -7.21 -2.14 -13.76
N ASN A 97 -8.51 -1.89 -13.92
CA ASN A 97 -9.31 -2.45 -15.01
C ASN A 97 -9.12 -1.62 -16.29
N LYS A 98 -7.87 -1.47 -16.75
CA LYS A 98 -7.61 -0.73 -17.99
C LYS A 98 -8.12 -1.57 -19.17
N PRO A 99 -8.97 -1.03 -20.05
CA PRO A 99 -9.37 -1.75 -21.26
C PRO A 99 -8.12 -2.09 -22.06
N LYS A 100 -7.89 -3.38 -22.29
CA LYS A 100 -6.87 -3.83 -23.23
C LYS A 100 -7.40 -3.61 -24.64
N VAL A 101 -6.86 -2.62 -25.34
CA VAL A 101 -7.06 -2.49 -26.79
C VAL A 101 -6.35 -3.69 -27.42
N THR A 102 -7.13 -4.64 -27.92
CA THR A 102 -6.63 -5.79 -28.67
C THR A 102 -6.82 -5.45 -30.13
N PHE A 103 -5.73 -5.32 -30.88
CA PHE A 103 -5.82 -5.20 -32.34
C PHE A 103 -6.09 -6.61 -32.89
N LEU A 104 -7.21 -6.76 -33.59
CA LEU A 104 -7.59 -7.98 -34.33
C LEU A 104 -6.99 -7.95 -35.73
#